data_AF-A0A831S5K8-F1
#
_entry.id   AF-A0A831S5K8-F1
#
_cell.length_a   1.000
_cell.length_b   1.000
_cell.length_c   1.000
_cell.angle_alpha   90.00
_cell.angle_beta   90.00
_cell.angle_gamma   90.00
#
_symmetry.space_group_name_H-M   'P 1'
#
loop_
_entity.id
_entity.type
_entity.pdbx_description
1 polymer ?
#
loop_
_entity_poly.entity_id
_entity_poly.type
_entity_poly.pdbx_seq_one_letter_code
_entity_poly.pdbx_strand_id
1 'polypeptide(L)'
;MSPLPLNTLIVESRLHLIKTPSLTTYFLRYKNTMRKVVFDIETRNTFEDVGKADPALLDISMVCIYDYETNSYHSYLQEELQQLWPILEKTDMLIGYNSDHFDIPLLNKYYHGDLTQIKSLDLLKEIRESFGRRLRLDSVAEGTLGKKKSGHGLDAIRWWNAGEIDKIRQYCLDDVKITKDIYEHALKNDTVNYMDLSEKREIKLDTSDWEKEDRVSMTHSLPF
;
A
#
# COMPACT_ATOMS: atom_id res chain seq x y z
N MET A 1 10.88 20.40 91.27
CA MET A 1 10.71 19.17 90.47
C MET A 1 10.68 19.59 89.02
N SER A 2 11.62 19.05 88.25
CA SER A 2 12.10 19.46 86.93
C SER A 2 11.07 19.30 85.80
N PRO A 3 11.00 20.23 84.82
CA PRO A 3 10.34 19.97 83.56
C PRO A 3 11.25 19.12 82.65
N LEU A 4 10.72 18.01 82.15
CA LEU A 4 11.36 17.14 81.16
C LEU A 4 11.28 17.76 79.75
N PRO A 5 12.27 17.51 78.88
CA PRO A 5 12.40 18.17 77.57
C PRO A 5 11.51 17.54 76.49
N LEU A 6 11.12 18.37 75.50
CA LEU A 6 10.53 17.93 74.23
C LEU A 6 11.51 17.01 73.51
N ASN A 7 11.10 15.76 73.26
CA ASN A 7 11.84 14.84 72.40
C ASN A 7 11.29 14.93 70.98
N THR A 8 12.12 15.44 70.08
CA THR A 8 11.97 15.36 68.63
C THR A 8 12.25 13.93 68.19
N LEU A 9 11.22 13.20 67.71
CA LEU A 9 11.42 11.92 67.03
C LEU A 9 11.27 12.13 65.53
N ILE A 10 12.41 12.00 64.86
CA ILE A 10 12.61 11.97 63.43
C ILE A 10 11.94 10.69 62.89
N VAL A 11 11.03 10.85 61.94
CA VAL A 11 10.49 9.74 61.15
C VAL A 11 11.52 9.39 60.08
N GLU A 12 12.20 8.25 60.22
CA GLU A 12 12.97 7.66 59.13
C GLU A 12 12.02 7.23 58.00
N SER A 13 11.98 8.01 56.92
CA SER A 13 11.37 7.58 55.66
C SER A 13 12.36 6.67 54.93
N ARG A 14 12.06 5.37 54.87
CA ARG A 14 12.72 4.48 53.91
C ARG A 14 12.34 4.92 52.50
N LEU A 15 13.24 5.63 51.83
CA LEU A 15 13.20 5.78 50.37
C LEU A 15 13.26 4.38 49.74
N HIS A 16 12.12 3.84 49.35
CA HIS A 16 12.11 2.87 48.27
C HIS A 16 12.56 3.63 47.02
N LEU A 17 13.75 3.29 46.51
CA LEU A 17 14.13 3.65 45.14
C LEU A 17 13.11 3.01 44.20
N ILE A 18 12.06 3.75 43.86
CA ILE A 18 11.32 3.52 42.63
C ILE A 18 12.30 3.90 41.54
N LYS A 19 12.91 2.90 40.90
CA LYS A 19 13.66 3.11 39.65
C LYS A 19 12.67 3.69 38.65
N THR A 20 12.73 5.00 38.45
CA THR A 20 12.08 5.64 37.31
C THR A 20 12.68 5.02 36.05
N PRO A 21 11.86 4.44 35.16
CA PRO A 21 12.38 4.03 33.87
C PRO A 21 12.88 5.29 33.15
N SER A 22 14.11 5.24 32.67
CA SER A 22 14.69 6.30 31.83
C SER A 22 13.73 6.62 30.67
N LEU A 23 13.57 7.91 30.36
CA LEU A 23 12.83 8.41 29.19
C LEU A 23 13.30 7.77 27.88
N THR A 24 14.52 7.24 27.83
CA THR A 24 15.05 6.48 26.68
C THR A 24 14.27 5.18 26.40
N THR A 25 13.56 4.63 27.40
CA THR A 25 12.82 3.36 27.25
C THR A 25 11.46 3.54 26.56
N TYR A 26 10.94 4.77 26.47
CA TYR A 26 9.71 5.06 25.72
C TYR A 26 9.96 5.32 24.22
N PHE A 27 11.18 5.71 23.84
CA PHE A 27 11.53 6.01 22.45
C PHE A 27 11.84 4.77 21.59
N LEU A 28 12.03 3.59 22.20
CA LEU A 28 12.45 2.36 21.51
C LEU A 28 11.31 1.35 21.32
N ARG A 29 10.06 1.80 21.24
CA ARG A 29 8.91 0.90 21.08
C ARG A 29 7.89 1.29 20.00
N TYR A 30 8.26 2.13 19.04
CA TYR A 30 7.69 1.97 17.71
C TYR A 30 8.43 0.82 17.05
N LYS A 31 7.82 -0.37 17.06
CA LYS A 31 8.22 -1.42 16.13
C LYS A 31 8.27 -0.78 14.74
N ASN A 32 9.38 -0.90 14.04
CA ASN A 32 9.45 -0.78 12.59
C ASN A 32 8.32 -1.64 12.01
N THR A 33 7.17 -1.04 11.74
CA THR A 33 6.12 -1.67 10.95
C THR A 33 6.44 -1.29 9.52
N MET A 34 6.58 -2.27 8.63
CA MET A 34 6.84 -2.01 7.22
C MET A 34 5.85 -0.97 6.68
N ARG A 35 6.36 0.09 6.06
CA ARG A 35 5.54 1.05 5.34
C ARG A 35 5.09 0.42 4.04
N LYS A 36 3.77 0.33 3.88
CA LYS A 36 3.13 -0.28 2.72
C LYS A 36 2.36 0.77 1.95
N VAL A 37 2.40 0.69 0.63
CA VAL A 37 1.57 1.50 -0.25
C VAL A 37 0.81 0.59 -1.20
N VAL A 38 -0.51 0.74 -1.23
CA VAL A 38 -1.36 0.13 -2.28
C VAL A 38 -1.50 1.14 -3.39
N PHE A 39 -1.40 0.73 -4.65
CA PHE A 39 -1.49 1.65 -5.77
C PHE A 39 -2.08 1.03 -7.04
N ASP A 40 -2.49 1.91 -7.94
CA ASP A 40 -3.00 1.59 -9.28
C ASP A 40 -2.72 2.77 -10.24
N ILE A 41 -2.64 2.51 -11.54
CA ILE A 41 -2.31 3.51 -12.57
C ILE A 41 -3.30 3.46 -13.73
N GLU A 42 -3.75 4.65 -14.13
CA GLU A 42 -4.47 4.86 -15.38
C GLU A 42 -3.59 5.50 -16.45
N THR A 43 -3.92 5.25 -17.71
CA THR A 43 -3.12 5.67 -18.87
C THR A 43 -3.83 6.70 -19.74
N ARG A 44 -3.07 7.44 -20.55
CA ARG A 44 -3.57 8.42 -21.53
C ARG A 44 -3.85 7.79 -22.90
N ASN A 45 -3.15 6.70 -23.21
CA ASN A 45 -3.10 6.02 -24.50
C ASN A 45 -3.15 4.50 -24.32
N THR A 46 -3.37 3.79 -25.42
CA THR A 46 -3.49 2.33 -25.49
C THR A 46 -2.26 1.68 -26.10
N PHE A 47 -2.17 0.35 -25.97
CA PHE A 47 -1.19 -0.45 -26.71
C PHE A 47 -1.40 -0.40 -28.23
N GLU A 48 -2.62 -0.15 -28.71
CA GLU A 48 -2.90 0.04 -30.13
C GLU A 48 -2.26 1.33 -30.64
N ASP A 49 -2.30 2.41 -29.85
CA ASP A 49 -1.71 3.70 -30.21
C ASP A 49 -0.18 3.63 -30.36
N VAL A 50 0.49 2.77 -29.57
CA VAL A 50 1.95 2.61 -29.59
C VAL A 50 2.43 1.38 -30.38
N GLY A 51 1.50 0.54 -30.86
CA GLY A 51 1.78 -0.61 -31.72
C GLY A 51 2.53 -1.78 -31.05
N LYS A 52 2.66 -1.79 -29.72
CA LYS A 52 3.36 -2.84 -28.96
C LYS A 52 2.77 -2.97 -27.56
N ALA A 53 2.62 -4.20 -27.09
CA ALA A 53 2.20 -4.51 -25.71
C ALA A 53 3.35 -4.34 -24.72
N ASP A 54 3.81 -3.10 -24.54
CA ASP A 54 4.91 -2.73 -23.66
C ASP A 54 4.46 -1.56 -22.76
N PRO A 55 4.21 -1.78 -21.45
CA PRO A 55 3.67 -0.76 -20.56
C PRO A 55 4.54 0.50 -20.51
N ALA A 56 5.86 0.38 -20.66
CA ALA A 56 6.76 1.53 -20.65
C ALA A 56 6.60 2.46 -21.87
N LEU A 57 5.80 2.07 -22.88
CA LEU A 57 5.45 2.95 -24.00
C LEU A 57 4.19 3.79 -23.74
N LEU A 58 3.41 3.46 -22.70
CA LEU A 58 2.22 4.23 -22.34
C LEU A 58 2.59 5.49 -21.54
N ASP A 59 1.66 6.44 -21.51
CA ASP A 59 1.75 7.64 -20.70
C ASP A 59 0.73 7.59 -19.56
N ILE A 60 1.13 8.04 -18.38
CA ILE A 60 0.29 8.02 -17.17
C ILE A 60 -0.75 9.14 -17.24
N SER A 61 -2.03 8.84 -17.04
CA SER A 61 -3.04 9.86 -16.77
C SER A 61 -3.16 10.13 -15.28
N MET A 62 -3.21 9.09 -14.45
CA MET A 62 -3.40 9.18 -13.00
C MET A 62 -2.65 8.06 -12.29
N VAL A 63 -2.06 8.34 -11.13
CA VAL A 63 -1.63 7.36 -10.14
C VAL A 63 -2.41 7.59 -8.87
N CYS A 64 -3.06 6.57 -8.34
CA CYS A 64 -3.70 6.63 -7.04
C CYS A 64 -2.97 5.73 -6.05
N ILE A 65 -2.93 6.16 -4.79
CA ILE A 65 -2.32 5.38 -3.72
C ILE A 65 -3.19 5.37 -2.46
N TYR A 66 -3.01 4.34 -1.65
CA TYR A 66 -3.34 4.33 -0.24
C TYR A 66 -2.06 4.10 0.56
N ASP A 67 -1.74 5.03 1.45
CA ASP A 67 -0.56 4.97 2.30
C ASP A 67 -0.95 4.49 3.70
N TYR A 68 -0.38 3.35 4.12
CA TYR A 68 -0.63 2.80 5.46
C TYR A 68 0.01 3.65 6.57
N GLU A 69 1.04 4.47 6.27
CA GLU A 69 1.66 5.36 7.27
C GLU A 69 0.69 6.47 7.71
N THR A 70 0.00 7.08 6.75
CA THR A 70 -0.91 8.21 7.00
C THR A 70 -2.38 7.80 7.05
N ASN A 71 -2.70 6.55 6.67
CA ASN A 71 -4.06 6.02 6.54
C ASN A 71 -4.94 6.91 5.63
N SER A 72 -4.38 7.33 4.49
CA SER A 72 -5.05 8.23 3.56
C SER A 72 -4.86 7.81 2.11
N TYR A 73 -5.83 8.20 1.29
CA TYR A 73 -5.78 8.05 -0.15
C TYR A 73 -5.27 9.33 -0.80
N HIS A 74 -4.44 9.18 -1.83
CA HIS A 74 -3.93 10.28 -2.64
C HIS A 74 -4.03 9.94 -4.13
N SER A 75 -4.03 10.96 -4.97
CA SER A 75 -4.06 10.83 -6.43
C SER A 75 -3.13 11.87 -7.03
N TYR A 76 -2.41 11.49 -8.09
CA TYR A 76 -1.45 12.34 -8.76
C TYR A 76 -1.65 12.22 -10.27
N LEU A 77 -1.79 13.35 -10.95
CA LEU A 77 -1.56 13.41 -12.39
C LEU A 77 -0.07 13.13 -12.69
N GLN A 78 0.26 12.80 -13.93
CA GLN A 78 1.66 12.61 -14.35
C GLN A 78 2.53 13.82 -13.98
N GLU A 79 2.00 15.03 -14.14
CA GLU A 79 2.68 16.29 -13.84
C GLU A 79 2.92 16.49 -12.33
N GLU A 80 2.23 15.73 -11.47
CA GLU A 80 2.28 15.81 -10.02
C GLU A 80 3.15 14.72 -9.38
N LEU A 81 3.73 13.80 -10.17
CA LEU A 81 4.48 12.64 -9.67
C LEU A 81 5.68 13.01 -8.78
N GLN A 82 6.22 14.22 -8.91
CA GLN A 82 7.26 14.72 -8.00
C GLN A 82 6.84 14.67 -6.52
N GLN A 83 5.53 14.77 -6.24
CA GLN A 83 4.96 14.68 -4.90
C GLN A 83 4.85 13.23 -4.39
N LEU A 84 4.85 12.25 -5.29
CA LEU A 84 4.76 10.82 -4.97
C LEU A 84 6.12 10.23 -4.58
N TRP A 85 7.22 10.72 -5.14
CA TRP A 85 8.56 10.15 -4.90
C TRP A 85 8.98 10.07 -3.43
N PRO A 86 8.80 11.11 -2.60
CA PRO A 86 9.18 11.05 -1.20
C PRO A 86 8.39 10.01 -0.38
N ILE A 87 7.20 9.61 -0.87
CA ILE A 87 6.40 8.54 -0.29
C ILE A 87 7.00 7.19 -0.67
N LEU A 88 7.19 6.94 -1.96
CA LEU A 88 7.71 5.66 -2.47
C LEU A 88 9.15 5.36 -2.00
N GLU A 89 10.00 6.38 -1.87
CA GLU A 89 11.37 6.22 -1.36
C GLU A 89 11.46 5.76 0.10
N LYS A 90 10.36 5.89 0.84
CA LYS A 90 10.24 5.42 2.23
C LYS A 90 9.35 4.19 2.34
N THR A 91 8.79 3.71 1.23
CA THR A 91 7.92 2.54 1.19
C THR A 91 8.77 1.28 1.19
N ASP A 92 8.49 0.38 2.11
CA ASP A 92 9.13 -0.93 2.20
C ASP A 92 8.47 -1.95 1.26
N MET A 93 7.16 -1.80 1.00
CA MET A 93 6.41 -2.70 0.12
C MET A 93 5.32 -2.00 -0.70
N LEU A 94 5.30 -2.25 -2.00
CA LEU A 94 4.23 -1.88 -2.93
C LEU A 94 3.23 -3.03 -3.08
N ILE A 95 1.95 -2.72 -3.04
CA ILE A 95 0.87 -3.69 -3.21
C ILE A 95 0.02 -3.26 -4.39
N GLY A 96 -0.25 -4.18 -5.32
CA GLY A 96 -1.01 -3.87 -6.53
C GLY A 96 -1.69 -5.10 -7.13
N TYR A 97 -2.27 -4.93 -8.32
CA TYR A 97 -2.98 -5.98 -9.04
C TYR A 97 -2.53 -6.02 -10.50
N ASN A 98 -1.70 -7.00 -10.86
CA ASN A 98 -0.94 -7.03 -12.12
C ASN A 98 0.17 -5.96 -12.21
N SER A 99 0.57 -5.38 -11.09
CA SER A 99 1.47 -4.24 -11.02
C SER A 99 2.94 -4.57 -11.26
N ASP A 100 3.39 -5.80 -10.97
CA ASP A 100 4.75 -6.24 -11.30
C ASP A 100 5.00 -6.17 -12.82
N HIS A 101 3.96 -6.46 -13.60
CA HIS A 101 4.04 -6.52 -15.05
C HIS A 101 3.63 -5.21 -15.73
N PHE A 102 2.79 -4.39 -15.11
CA PHE A 102 2.19 -3.21 -15.74
C PHE A 102 2.56 -1.91 -15.03
N ASP A 103 2.07 -1.70 -13.82
CA ASP A 103 2.17 -0.40 -13.13
C ASP A 103 3.60 -0.04 -12.74
N ILE A 104 4.37 -0.98 -12.16
CA ILE A 104 5.75 -0.73 -11.75
C ILE A 104 6.61 -0.38 -12.96
N PRO A 105 6.65 -1.16 -14.07
CA PRO A 105 7.40 -0.79 -15.26
C PRO A 105 7.00 0.57 -15.86
N LEU A 106 5.69 0.86 -15.90
CA LEU A 106 5.19 2.14 -16.40
C LEU A 106 5.59 3.31 -15.50
N LEU A 107 5.45 3.18 -14.18
CA LEU A 107 5.84 4.24 -13.24
C LEU A 107 7.35 4.48 -13.23
N ASN A 108 8.14 3.42 -13.39
CA ASN A 108 9.61 3.50 -13.39
C ASN A 108 10.13 4.34 -14.58
N LYS A 109 9.39 4.45 -15.69
CA LYS A 109 9.69 5.39 -16.80
C LYS A 109 9.85 6.84 -16.32
N TYR A 110 9.14 7.23 -15.26
CA TYR A 110 9.08 8.60 -14.73
C TYR A 110 9.96 8.82 -13.50
N TYR A 111 10.50 7.76 -12.91
CA TYR A 111 11.29 7.82 -11.69
C TYR A 111 12.79 7.78 -12.01
N HIS A 112 13.61 8.54 -11.27
CA HIS A 112 15.05 8.61 -11.50
C HIS A 112 15.82 7.40 -10.94
N GLY A 113 15.27 6.72 -9.94
CA GLY A 113 15.83 5.51 -9.38
C GLY A 113 15.25 4.25 -10.02
N ASP A 114 15.16 3.17 -9.25
CA ASP A 114 14.60 1.91 -9.69
C ASP A 114 13.55 1.41 -8.68
N LEU A 115 12.27 1.55 -9.04
CA LEU A 115 11.15 1.12 -8.20
C LEU A 115 11.09 -0.41 -8.04
N THR A 116 11.75 -1.19 -8.90
CA THR A 116 11.78 -2.66 -8.78
C THR A 116 12.59 -3.17 -7.59
N GLN A 117 13.38 -2.28 -6.96
CA GLN A 117 14.10 -2.58 -5.73
C GLN A 117 13.20 -2.51 -4.48
N ILE A 118 12.02 -1.89 -4.57
CA ILE A 118 11.02 -1.92 -3.50
C ILE A 118 10.33 -3.28 -3.60
N LYS A 119 10.16 -3.98 -2.46
CA LYS A 119 9.42 -5.24 -2.42
C LYS A 119 8.03 -5.02 -3.02
N SER A 120 7.59 -5.90 -3.91
CA SER A 120 6.24 -5.85 -4.47
C SER A 120 5.43 -7.08 -4.08
N LEU A 121 4.14 -6.86 -3.85
CA LEU A 121 3.12 -7.88 -3.70
C LEU A 121 2.04 -7.66 -4.77
N ASP A 122 2.06 -8.52 -5.78
CA ASP A 122 1.07 -8.51 -6.86
C ASP A 122 -0.01 -9.56 -6.60
N LEU A 123 -1.21 -9.12 -6.21
CA LEU A 123 -2.32 -10.03 -5.88
C LEU A 123 -2.73 -10.93 -7.04
N LEU A 124 -2.57 -10.49 -8.29
CA LEU A 124 -2.89 -11.33 -9.45
C LEU A 124 -1.84 -12.44 -9.63
N LYS A 125 -0.58 -12.14 -9.34
CA LYS A 125 0.50 -13.13 -9.33
C LYS A 125 0.24 -14.19 -8.26
N GLU A 126 -0.04 -13.78 -7.02
CA GLU A 126 -0.35 -14.69 -5.90
C GLU A 126 -1.55 -15.61 -6.22
N ILE A 127 -2.62 -15.03 -6.77
CA ILE A 127 -3.80 -15.78 -7.23
C ILE A 127 -3.42 -16.77 -8.32
N ARG A 128 -2.64 -16.34 -9.33
CA ARG A 128 -2.23 -17.22 -10.43
C ARG A 128 -1.36 -18.38 -9.93
N GLU A 129 -0.47 -18.13 -8.98
CA GLU A 129 0.43 -19.16 -8.42
C GLU A 129 -0.34 -20.20 -7.62
N SER A 130 -1.34 -19.79 -6.84
CA SER A 130 -2.20 -20.73 -6.12
C SER A 130 -3.22 -21.46 -7.01
N PHE A 131 -3.91 -20.73 -7.89
CA PHE A 131 -5.07 -21.23 -8.62
C PHE A 131 -4.77 -21.74 -10.04
N GLY A 132 -3.64 -21.34 -10.63
CA GLY A 132 -3.21 -21.74 -11.97
C GLY A 132 -3.80 -20.92 -13.12
N ARG A 133 -4.65 -19.92 -12.86
CA ARG A 133 -5.17 -19.00 -13.89
C ARG A 133 -5.26 -17.55 -13.39
N ARG A 134 -5.18 -16.61 -14.34
CA ARG A 134 -5.40 -15.19 -14.08
C ARG A 134 -6.89 -14.92 -13.88
N LEU A 135 -7.21 -14.05 -12.92
CA LEU A 135 -8.55 -13.53 -12.70
C LEU A 135 -8.57 -12.02 -12.90
N ARG A 136 -9.75 -11.47 -13.19
CA ARG A 136 -9.93 -10.01 -13.23
C ARG A 136 -10.19 -9.51 -11.82
N LEU A 137 -9.69 -8.32 -11.50
CA LEU A 137 -9.94 -7.65 -10.22
C LEU A 137 -11.42 -7.63 -9.86
N ASP A 138 -12.30 -7.31 -10.83
CA ASP A 138 -13.76 -7.27 -10.64
C ASP A 138 -14.34 -8.60 -10.15
N SER A 139 -13.93 -9.74 -10.75
CA SER A 139 -14.42 -11.06 -10.37
C SER A 139 -14.00 -11.42 -8.93
N VAL A 140 -12.77 -11.05 -8.55
CA VAL A 140 -12.24 -11.28 -7.19
C VAL A 140 -12.91 -10.32 -6.19
N ALA A 141 -13.14 -9.07 -6.57
CA ALA A 141 -13.84 -8.08 -5.75
C ALA A 141 -15.29 -8.50 -5.47
N GLU A 142 -16.00 -8.99 -6.48
CA GLU A 142 -17.38 -9.48 -6.32
C GLU A 142 -17.41 -10.71 -5.43
N GLY A 143 -16.53 -11.69 -5.69
CA GLY A 143 -16.48 -12.92 -4.89
C GLY A 143 -16.08 -12.66 -3.44
N THR A 144 -15.04 -11.85 -3.22
CA THR A 144 -14.43 -11.63 -1.90
C THR A 144 -15.20 -10.62 -1.07
N LEU A 145 -15.55 -9.48 -1.68
CA LEU A 145 -16.07 -8.31 -0.98
C LEU A 145 -17.56 -8.06 -1.25
N GLY A 146 -18.18 -8.76 -2.21
CA GLY A 146 -19.55 -8.47 -2.65
C GLY A 146 -19.68 -7.13 -3.37
N LYS A 147 -18.58 -6.58 -3.90
CA LYS A 147 -18.52 -5.28 -4.58
C LYS A 147 -18.30 -5.51 -6.09
N LYS A 148 -18.98 -4.72 -6.92
CA LYS A 148 -18.71 -4.65 -8.37
C LYS A 148 -17.95 -3.37 -8.68
N LYS A 149 -17.05 -3.41 -9.67
CA LYS A 149 -16.37 -2.20 -10.16
C LYS A 149 -17.38 -1.24 -10.80
N SER A 150 -17.10 0.05 -10.66
CA SER A 150 -17.90 1.16 -11.19
C SER A 150 -17.66 1.42 -12.68
N GLY A 151 -16.61 0.84 -13.29
CA GLY A 151 -16.25 1.03 -14.70
C GLY A 151 -15.19 0.06 -15.24
N HIS A 152 -14.80 0.24 -16.50
CA HIS A 152 -13.78 -0.55 -17.20
C HIS A 152 -12.58 0.34 -17.59
N GLY A 153 -11.37 -0.23 -17.67
CA GLY A 153 -10.16 0.56 -17.98
C GLY A 153 -10.21 1.35 -19.31
N LEU A 154 -10.97 0.89 -20.30
CA LEU A 154 -11.19 1.65 -21.55
C LEU A 154 -12.01 2.94 -21.34
N ASP A 155 -12.69 3.08 -20.21
CA ASP A 155 -13.47 4.27 -19.86
C ASP A 155 -12.53 5.40 -19.41
N ALA A 156 -11.43 5.08 -18.72
CA ALA A 156 -10.44 6.04 -18.25
C ALA A 156 -9.80 6.83 -19.40
N ILE A 157 -9.43 6.16 -20.49
CA ILE A 157 -8.88 6.82 -21.69
C ILE A 157 -9.93 7.72 -22.36
N ARG A 158 -11.20 7.30 -22.40
CA ARG A 158 -12.28 8.16 -22.93
C ARG A 158 -12.49 9.40 -22.07
N TRP A 159 -12.47 9.26 -20.75
CA TRP A 159 -12.56 10.39 -19.82
C TRP A 159 -11.36 11.32 -19.95
N TRP A 160 -10.16 10.78 -20.15
CA TRP A 160 -8.95 11.59 -20.40
C TRP A 160 -9.12 12.47 -21.63
N ASN A 161 -9.52 11.87 -22.75
CA ASN A 161 -9.76 12.60 -24.00
C ASN A 161 -10.90 13.63 -23.89
N ALA A 162 -11.85 13.42 -22.98
CA ALA A 162 -12.94 14.35 -22.70
C ALA A 162 -12.59 15.41 -21.61
N GLY A 163 -11.40 15.35 -21.00
CA GLY A 163 -11.01 16.23 -19.89
C GLY A 163 -11.73 15.94 -18.57
N GLU A 164 -12.35 14.76 -18.42
CA GLU A 164 -13.15 14.36 -17.25
C GLU A 164 -12.26 13.76 -16.14
N ILE A 165 -11.27 14.52 -15.67
CA ILE A 165 -10.23 14.06 -14.74
C ILE A 165 -10.79 13.48 -13.44
N ASP A 166 -11.86 14.06 -12.90
CA ASP A 166 -12.46 13.60 -11.65
C ASP A 166 -13.04 12.18 -11.74
N LYS A 167 -13.50 11.76 -12.94
CA LYS A 167 -13.98 10.39 -13.14
C LYS A 167 -12.82 9.39 -13.13
N ILE A 168 -11.70 9.74 -13.76
CA ILE A 168 -10.47 8.93 -13.74
C ILE A 168 -9.98 8.80 -12.30
N ARG A 169 -9.94 9.90 -11.55
CA ARG A 169 -9.53 9.91 -10.15
C ARG A 169 -10.41 9.00 -9.30
N GLN A 170 -11.74 9.13 -9.41
CA GLN A 170 -12.66 8.31 -8.64
C GLN A 170 -12.50 6.82 -8.98
N TYR A 171 -12.38 6.50 -10.26
CA TYR A 171 -12.20 5.12 -10.73
C TYR A 171 -10.91 4.48 -10.19
N CYS A 172 -9.78 5.16 -10.35
CA CYS A 172 -8.50 4.66 -9.88
C CYS A 172 -8.44 4.57 -8.34
N LEU A 173 -9.04 5.52 -7.61
CA LEU A 173 -9.19 5.43 -6.15
C LEU A 173 -10.06 4.23 -5.72
N ASP A 174 -11.14 3.95 -6.44
CA ASP A 174 -11.98 2.77 -6.18
C ASP A 174 -11.18 1.48 -6.35
N ASP A 175 -10.30 1.42 -7.36
CA ASP A 175 -9.44 0.25 -7.62
C ASP A 175 -8.36 0.05 -6.56
N VAL A 176 -7.70 1.13 -6.12
CA VAL A 176 -6.79 1.09 -4.97
C VAL A 176 -7.52 0.58 -3.72
N LYS A 177 -8.74 1.07 -3.47
CA LYS A 177 -9.54 0.65 -2.32
C LYS A 177 -9.93 -0.82 -2.39
N ILE A 178 -10.35 -1.31 -3.56
CA ILE A 178 -10.67 -2.72 -3.76
C ILE A 178 -9.43 -3.59 -3.57
N THR A 179 -8.29 -3.20 -4.14
CA THR A 179 -7.01 -3.91 -4.01
C THR A 179 -6.58 -3.99 -2.55
N LYS A 180 -6.65 -2.88 -1.82
CA LYS A 180 -6.41 -2.81 -0.36
C LYS A 180 -7.33 -3.76 0.41
N ASP A 181 -8.64 -3.70 0.14
CA ASP A 181 -9.63 -4.52 0.85
C ASP A 181 -9.44 -6.02 0.57
N ILE A 182 -9.04 -6.42 -0.65
CA ILE A 182 -8.70 -7.81 -1.00
C ILE A 182 -7.44 -8.25 -0.25
N TYR A 183 -6.39 -7.42 -0.26
CA TYR A 183 -5.14 -7.69 0.46
C TYR A 183 -5.39 -7.93 1.95
N GLU A 184 -6.14 -7.03 2.60
CA GLU A 184 -6.46 -7.17 4.03
C GLU A 184 -7.35 -8.38 4.31
N HIS A 185 -8.27 -8.70 3.41
CA HIS A 185 -9.07 -9.91 3.51
C HIS A 185 -8.19 -11.17 3.42
N ALA A 186 -7.27 -11.22 2.46
CA ALA A 186 -6.36 -12.34 2.28
C ALA A 186 -5.47 -12.54 3.52
N LEU A 187 -4.84 -11.47 4.04
CA LEU A 187 -4.04 -11.55 5.27
C LEU A 187 -4.81 -12.06 6.49
N LYS A 188 -6.12 -11.79 6.56
CA LYS A 188 -6.95 -12.20 7.69
C LYS A 188 -7.45 -13.64 7.57
N ASN A 189 -7.69 -14.12 6.35
CA ASN A 189 -8.43 -15.36 6.11
C ASN A 189 -7.63 -16.44 5.36
N ASP A 190 -6.44 -16.11 4.85
CA ASP A 190 -5.63 -16.96 3.96
C ASP A 190 -6.41 -17.44 2.72
N THR A 191 -7.43 -16.69 2.33
CA THR A 191 -8.27 -16.98 1.17
C THR A 191 -8.70 -15.70 0.46
N VAL A 192 -9.05 -15.84 -0.80
CA VAL A 192 -9.88 -14.90 -1.56
C VAL A 192 -10.98 -15.68 -2.26
N ASN A 193 -12.00 -14.99 -2.72
CA ASN A 193 -13.07 -15.60 -3.49
C ASN A 193 -13.24 -14.89 -4.83
N TYR A 194 -13.75 -15.61 -5.82
CA TYR A 194 -14.10 -15.03 -7.11
C TYR A 194 -15.46 -15.55 -7.60
N MET A 195 -16.09 -14.80 -8.49
CA MET A 195 -17.33 -15.24 -9.16
C MET A 195 -17.01 -15.99 -10.45
N ASP A 196 -17.40 -17.27 -10.50
CA ASP A 196 -17.43 -18.11 -11.69
C ASP A 196 -18.87 -18.16 -12.20
N LEU A 197 -19.20 -17.27 -13.15
CA LEU A 197 -20.59 -16.99 -13.52
C LEU A 197 -21.40 -16.57 -12.28
N SER A 198 -22.34 -17.40 -11.83
CA SER A 198 -23.16 -17.17 -10.63
C SER A 198 -22.65 -17.90 -9.39
N GLU A 199 -21.59 -18.68 -9.49
CA GLU A 199 -21.04 -19.45 -8.38
C GLU A 199 -19.86 -18.71 -7.74
N LYS A 200 -19.95 -18.47 -6.43
CA LYS A 200 -18.80 -18.00 -5.65
C LYS A 200 -17.86 -19.18 -5.39
N ARG A 201 -16.58 -19.02 -5.72
CA ARG A 201 -15.54 -20.03 -5.51
C ARG A 201 -14.38 -19.45 -4.71
N GLU A 202 -13.82 -20.27 -3.83
CA GLU A 202 -12.73 -19.90 -2.93
C GLU A 202 -11.36 -20.31 -3.52
N ILE A 203 -10.35 -19.49 -3.27
CA ILE A 203 -8.94 -19.74 -3.56
C ILE A 203 -8.17 -19.56 -2.26
N LYS A 204 -7.39 -20.57 -1.87
CA LYS A 204 -6.49 -20.48 -0.72
C LYS A 204 -5.22 -19.74 -1.11
N LEU A 205 -4.68 -18.89 -0.25
CA LEU A 205 -3.42 -18.19 -0.45
C LEU A 205 -2.49 -18.49 0.72
N ASP A 206 -1.18 -18.55 0.45
CA ASP A 206 -0.18 -18.56 1.51
C ASP A 206 0.30 -17.13 1.73
N THR A 207 -0.18 -16.49 2.80
CA THR A 207 0.15 -15.09 3.11
C THR A 207 1.30 -14.95 4.11
N SER A 208 1.89 -16.08 4.54
CA SER A 208 2.80 -16.13 5.68
C SER A 208 4.10 -15.33 5.50
N ASP A 209 4.51 -15.10 4.25
CA ASP A 209 5.73 -14.39 3.87
C ASP A 209 5.48 -12.98 3.31
N TRP A 210 4.22 -12.57 3.11
CA TRP A 210 3.88 -11.30 2.45
C TRP A 210 4.46 -10.10 3.19
N GLU A 211 4.39 -10.06 4.52
CA GLU A 211 4.86 -8.93 5.32
C GLU A 211 6.25 -9.13 5.95
N LYS A 212 7.09 -10.02 5.39
CA LYS A 212 8.48 -10.19 5.85
C LYS A 212 9.40 -9.18 5.16
N GLU A 213 10.29 -8.54 5.93
CA GLU A 213 11.28 -7.58 5.40
C GLU A 213 12.29 -8.29 4.47
N ASP A 214 12.36 -7.83 3.22
CA ASP A 214 13.45 -8.16 2.30
C ASP A 214 14.52 -7.06 2.41
N ARG A 215 15.72 -7.40 2.88
CA ARG A 215 16.78 -6.41 3.10
C ARG A 215 17.34 -5.89 1.78
N VAL A 216 16.79 -4.80 1.22
CA VAL A 216 17.39 -4.08 0.08
C VAL A 216 17.38 -2.58 0.37
N SER A 217 18.53 -1.92 0.18
CA SER A 217 18.71 -0.47 0.40
C SER A 217 18.47 0.29 -0.90
N MET A 218 17.53 1.24 -0.90
CA MET A 218 17.28 2.16 -2.01
C MET A 218 18.29 3.32 -2.04
N THR A 219 18.56 3.86 -3.24
CA THR A 219 19.26 5.15 -3.40
C THR A 219 18.22 6.26 -3.46
N HIS A 220 18.27 7.21 -2.51
CA HIS A 220 17.29 8.31 -2.42
C HIS A 220 17.54 9.40 -3.47
N SER A 221 16.48 9.96 -4.06
CA SER A 221 16.57 11.17 -4.88
C SER A 221 16.79 12.39 -3.98
N LEU A 222 17.67 13.31 -4.37
CA LEU A 222 17.79 14.59 -3.67
C LEU A 222 16.67 15.53 -4.12
N PRO A 223 16.03 16.28 -3.20
CA PRO A 223 15.13 17.35 -3.59
C PRO A 223 15.93 18.44 -4.31
N PHE A 224 15.54 18.77 -5.54
CA PHE A 224 16.06 19.91 -6.30
C PHE A 224 15.14 21.12 -6.14
#